data_AF-X6IPQ6-F1
#
_entry.id   AF-X6IPQ6-F1
#
_cell.length_a   1.000
_cell.length_b   1.000
_cell.length_c   1.000
_cell.angle_alpha   90.00
_cell.angle_beta   90.00
_cell.angle_gamma   90.00
#
_symmetry.space_group_name_H-M   'P 1'
#
loop_
_entity.id
_entity.type
_entity.pdbx_description
1 polymer ?
#
loop_
_entity_poly.entity_id
_entity_poly.type
_entity_poly.pdbx_seq_one_letter_code
_entity_poly.pdbx_strand_id
1 'polypeptide(L)'
;MDAVDRAVAQGVLGTRFLVYPQVPHLSGYGTPETVWISTPPDLIRSGPEDHRIYVRDPLLDKEPYDYPYLPPFVGETFPPAQAGFDGHFDQLSLTSRQFLSAHAFASVSRVLDIWESYLGKPIVWYFAETFERLEIIPFVDWENAQSGYGYLELGRERGIDGGNYPYALNFDVIAHEVGHAILFSLFGTPTGGLTQGDFGPFHEASSDLVSLLSFLNFDSGMDRLLRHCNGNLLVLNELNRIAELTGDRQIRLASNARRMSEVTAEIHDRSRPFTGAVFDTIVHVYHAALVHEGLADERLLGIDIKDVDQSDMQRISDFTSRAFRARPFMFKSMLIRARDEVALALAQAWPRLDADDLSFEKAAALVVDSSDRVAPMLAEKFDENFSWREIL
;
A
#
# COMPACT_ATOMS: atom_id res chain seq x y z
N MET A 1 -5.62 26.97 -14.40
CA MET A 1 -6.22 26.70 -13.10
C MET A 1 -7.36 25.76 -13.37
N ASP A 2 -7.08 24.48 -13.17
CA ASP A 2 -7.95 23.39 -13.58
C ASP A 2 -9.21 23.34 -12.70
N ALA A 3 -10.24 22.61 -13.11
CA ALA A 3 -11.47 22.45 -12.32
C ALA A 3 -11.17 21.89 -10.91
N VAL A 4 -10.14 21.05 -10.82
CA VAL A 4 -9.60 20.48 -9.57
C VAL A 4 -9.03 21.57 -8.65
N ASP A 5 -8.23 22.50 -9.17
CA ASP A 5 -7.67 23.63 -8.40
C ASP A 5 -8.78 24.53 -7.82
N ARG A 6 -9.90 24.67 -8.55
CA ARG A 6 -11.06 25.43 -8.09
C ARG A 6 -11.85 24.70 -7.00
N ALA A 7 -11.98 23.38 -7.09
CA ALA A 7 -12.68 22.58 -6.09
C ALA A 7 -11.93 22.58 -4.74
N VAL A 8 -10.59 22.46 -4.77
CA VAL A 8 -9.73 22.59 -3.59
C VAL A 8 -9.87 23.97 -2.94
N ALA A 9 -9.94 25.03 -3.74
CA ALA A 9 -10.14 26.39 -3.25
C ALA A 9 -11.57 26.68 -2.71
N GLN A 10 -12.56 25.83 -3.02
CA GLN A 10 -13.97 26.03 -2.66
C GLN A 10 -14.44 25.16 -1.48
N GLY A 11 -13.57 24.34 -0.89
CA GLY A 11 -13.93 23.49 0.25
C GLY A 11 -14.96 22.42 -0.10
N VAL A 12 -15.05 22.03 -1.38
CA VAL A 12 -15.88 20.91 -1.81
C VAL A 12 -15.24 19.64 -1.26
N LEU A 13 -15.92 19.01 -0.30
CA LEU A 13 -15.55 17.71 0.24
C LEU A 13 -15.48 16.72 -0.93
N GLY A 14 -14.44 15.87 -0.96
CA GLY A 14 -14.26 14.86 -2.01
C GLY A 14 -15.40 13.84 -2.10
N THR A 15 -15.21 12.71 -2.76
CA THR A 15 -16.29 11.71 -2.88
C THR A 15 -16.16 10.59 -1.85
N ARG A 16 -17.25 10.29 -1.14
CA ARG A 16 -17.34 9.15 -0.23
C ARG A 16 -17.53 7.82 -0.97
N PHE A 17 -16.77 6.83 -0.53
CA PHE A 17 -16.88 5.43 -0.91
C PHE A 17 -16.77 4.55 0.33
N LEU A 18 -17.23 3.30 0.22
CA LEU A 18 -16.94 2.25 1.19
C LEU A 18 -15.78 1.40 0.68
N VAL A 19 -14.73 1.26 1.48
CA VAL A 19 -13.53 0.46 1.16
C VAL A 19 -13.21 -0.46 2.34
N TYR A 20 -12.98 -1.74 2.07
CA TYR A 20 -12.46 -2.68 3.03
C TYR A 20 -10.95 -2.45 3.21
N PRO A 21 -10.46 -2.15 4.43
CA PRO A 21 -9.03 -1.98 4.68
C PRO A 21 -8.21 -3.26 4.45
N GLN A 22 -8.85 -4.42 4.63
CA GLN A 22 -8.32 -5.77 4.44
C GLN A 22 -9.45 -6.65 3.92
N VAL A 23 -9.14 -7.86 3.44
CA VAL A 23 -10.18 -8.74 2.91
C VAL A 23 -11.36 -8.96 3.90
N PRO A 24 -12.60 -8.97 3.40
CA PRO A 24 -13.78 -8.99 4.28
C PRO A 24 -13.99 -10.31 5.02
N HIS A 25 -13.33 -11.40 4.59
CA HIS A 25 -13.44 -12.71 5.23
C HIS A 25 -12.44 -12.90 6.39
N LEU A 26 -11.45 -12.00 6.55
CA LEU A 26 -10.62 -11.97 7.75
C LEU A 26 -11.44 -11.49 8.96
N SER A 27 -11.21 -12.14 10.09
CA SER A 27 -11.91 -11.81 11.34
C SER A 27 -11.71 -10.33 11.70
N GLY A 28 -12.81 -9.62 11.91
CA GLY A 28 -12.80 -8.20 12.22
C GLY A 28 -12.87 -7.28 11.00
N TYR A 29 -12.66 -7.74 9.76
CA TYR A 29 -12.67 -6.88 8.57
C TYR A 29 -13.93 -6.98 7.71
N GLY A 30 -14.95 -7.71 8.16
CA GLY A 30 -16.25 -7.83 7.46
C GLY A 30 -17.10 -6.56 7.40
N THR A 31 -16.56 -5.38 7.74
CA THR A 31 -17.25 -4.09 7.60
C THR A 31 -16.30 -3.07 6.95
N PRO A 32 -16.69 -2.46 5.82
CA PRO A 32 -15.85 -1.48 5.15
C PRO A 32 -15.84 -0.15 5.88
N GLU A 33 -14.78 0.63 5.67
CA GLU A 33 -14.62 1.99 6.16
C GLU A 33 -15.13 3.00 5.13
N THR A 34 -15.75 4.08 5.59
CA THR A 34 -16.06 5.22 4.71
C THR A 34 -14.79 6.02 4.47
N VAL A 35 -14.34 6.04 3.23
CA VAL A 35 -13.17 6.83 2.79
C VAL A 35 -13.60 8.00 1.93
N TRP A 36 -12.80 9.06 1.95
CA TRP A 36 -12.95 10.19 1.04
C TRP A 36 -11.81 10.15 0.03
N ILE A 37 -12.17 10.22 -1.26
CA ILE A 37 -11.20 10.44 -2.34
C ILE A 37 -11.23 11.90 -2.79
N SER A 38 -10.11 12.43 -3.27
CA SER A 38 -9.95 13.85 -3.58
C SER A 38 -10.84 14.33 -4.73
N THR A 39 -11.18 13.46 -5.68
CA THR A 39 -12.07 13.80 -6.81
C THR A 39 -13.47 14.18 -6.30
N PRO A 40 -13.96 15.40 -6.60
CA PRO A 40 -15.30 15.86 -6.22
C PRO A 40 -16.43 15.03 -6.84
N PRO A 41 -17.61 14.93 -6.18
CA PRO A 41 -18.73 14.11 -6.65
C PRO A 41 -19.22 14.43 -8.05
N ASP A 42 -19.18 15.70 -8.47
CA ASP A 42 -19.62 16.16 -9.80
C ASP A 42 -18.64 15.80 -10.93
N LEU A 43 -17.42 15.37 -10.58
CA LEU A 43 -16.38 14.96 -11.53
C LEU A 43 -16.26 13.43 -11.66
N ILE A 44 -17.07 12.65 -10.94
CA ILE A 44 -17.12 11.19 -11.04
C ILE A 44 -18.38 10.77 -11.79
N ARG A 45 -18.21 10.13 -12.94
CA ARG A 45 -19.32 9.58 -13.74
C ARG A 45 -19.63 8.14 -13.30
N SER A 46 -20.76 7.60 -13.77
CA SER A 46 -21.14 6.21 -13.49
C SER A 46 -20.10 5.21 -14.01
N GLY A 47 -19.94 4.11 -13.30
CA GLY A 47 -18.97 3.07 -13.63
C GLY A 47 -17.74 3.04 -12.74
N PRO A 48 -17.72 3.69 -11.57
CA PRO A 48 -17.13 5.03 -11.48
C PRO A 48 -15.98 5.33 -12.47
N GLU A 49 -15.95 6.54 -13.00
CA GLU A 49 -14.81 7.02 -13.78
C GLU A 49 -14.56 8.51 -13.58
N ASP A 50 -13.29 8.90 -13.63
CA ASP A 50 -12.86 10.29 -13.62
C ASP A 50 -11.83 10.55 -14.74
N HIS A 51 -11.05 11.62 -14.60
CA HIS A 51 -10.04 12.04 -15.56
C HIS A 51 -8.76 11.17 -15.53
N ARG A 52 -8.59 10.28 -14.56
CA ARG A 52 -7.38 9.46 -14.35
C ARG A 52 -7.64 7.98 -14.47
N ILE A 53 -8.83 7.53 -14.08
CA ILE A 53 -9.18 6.12 -13.89
C ILE A 53 -10.61 5.86 -14.36
N TYR A 54 -10.88 4.67 -14.89
CA TYR A 54 -12.23 4.20 -15.17
C TYR A 54 -12.34 2.69 -14.98
N VAL A 55 -13.51 2.20 -14.54
CA VAL A 55 -13.75 0.76 -14.40
C VAL A 55 -14.56 0.23 -15.59
N ARG A 56 -14.20 -0.96 -16.05
CA ARG A 56 -14.98 -1.77 -16.98
C ARG A 56 -15.13 -3.15 -16.39
N ASP A 57 -16.35 -3.52 -16.00
CA ASP A 57 -16.68 -4.84 -15.46
C ASP A 57 -17.23 -5.74 -16.58
N PRO A 58 -16.44 -6.66 -17.15
CA PRO A 58 -16.87 -7.52 -18.25
C PRO A 58 -18.06 -8.39 -17.84
N LEU A 59 -19.08 -8.46 -18.69
CA LEU A 59 -20.23 -9.33 -18.47
C LEU A 59 -19.91 -10.80 -18.71
N LEU A 60 -19.03 -11.06 -19.67
CA LEU A 60 -18.56 -12.39 -20.02
C LEU A 60 -17.13 -12.57 -19.52
N ASP A 61 -16.76 -13.82 -19.24
CA ASP A 61 -15.40 -14.17 -18.90
C ASP A 61 -14.44 -13.71 -20.00
N LYS A 62 -13.33 -13.12 -19.59
CA LYS A 62 -12.24 -12.73 -20.48
C LYS A 62 -10.91 -13.24 -19.94
N GLU A 63 -9.99 -13.54 -20.83
CA GLU A 63 -8.60 -13.81 -20.45
C GLU A 63 -7.94 -12.53 -19.90
N PRO A 64 -7.00 -12.64 -18.94
CA PRO A 64 -6.16 -11.52 -18.53
C PRO A 64 -5.48 -10.85 -19.72
N TYR A 65 -5.23 -9.55 -19.62
CA TYR A 65 -4.44 -8.82 -20.60
C TYR A 65 -3.03 -9.40 -20.70
N ASP A 66 -2.59 -9.57 -21.94
CA ASP A 66 -1.23 -9.93 -22.30
C ASP A 66 -0.95 -9.38 -23.71
N TYR A 67 0.27 -8.93 -23.96
CA TYR A 67 0.64 -8.35 -25.24
C TYR A 67 0.40 -9.36 -26.37
N PRO A 68 -0.25 -8.97 -27.49
CA PRO A 68 -0.56 -7.60 -27.91
C PRO A 68 -1.95 -7.08 -27.52
N TYR A 69 -2.73 -7.84 -26.74
CA TYR A 69 -4.07 -7.47 -26.32
C TYR A 69 -4.00 -6.65 -25.03
N LEU A 70 -4.02 -5.34 -25.19
CA LEU A 70 -3.99 -4.34 -24.12
C LEU A 70 -5.31 -3.56 -24.10
N PRO A 71 -5.55 -2.69 -23.11
CA PRO A 71 -6.68 -1.77 -23.09
C PRO A 71 -6.89 -1.00 -24.42
N PRO A 72 -8.10 -0.50 -24.66
CA PRO A 72 -9.29 -0.62 -23.80
C PRO A 72 -10.01 -1.96 -23.97
N PHE A 73 -10.74 -2.39 -22.94
CA PHE A 73 -11.66 -3.52 -23.02
C PHE A 73 -12.76 -3.23 -24.04
N VAL A 74 -13.00 -4.19 -24.93
CA VAL A 74 -14.10 -4.16 -25.92
C VAL A 74 -15.02 -5.35 -25.68
N GLY A 75 -16.21 -5.08 -25.18
CA GLY A 75 -17.21 -6.12 -24.93
C GLY A 75 -18.41 -5.61 -24.15
N GLU A 76 -19.37 -6.50 -23.89
CA GLU A 76 -20.49 -6.20 -23.00
C GLU A 76 -20.00 -6.08 -21.55
N THR A 77 -20.54 -5.11 -20.82
CA THR A 77 -20.21 -4.87 -19.41
C THR A 77 -21.44 -5.01 -18.54
N PHE A 78 -21.26 -5.37 -17.28
CA PHE A 78 -22.32 -5.26 -16.28
C PHE A 78 -22.84 -3.82 -16.17
N PRO A 79 -24.08 -3.61 -15.66
CA PRO A 79 -24.60 -2.28 -15.39
C PRO A 79 -23.64 -1.50 -14.48
N PRO A 80 -23.30 -0.25 -14.82
CA PRO A 80 -22.28 0.52 -14.11
C PRO A 80 -22.73 0.82 -12.68
N ALA A 81 -21.75 0.92 -11.77
CA ALA A 81 -22.00 1.47 -10.44
C ALA A 81 -22.48 2.93 -10.55
N GLN A 82 -23.55 3.27 -9.82
CA GLN A 82 -24.13 4.60 -9.82
C GLN A 82 -23.98 5.24 -8.45
N ALA A 83 -23.66 6.53 -8.45
CA ALA A 83 -23.72 7.35 -7.25
C ALA A 83 -25.15 7.50 -6.74
N GLY A 84 -25.29 7.83 -5.47
CA GLY A 84 -26.54 8.31 -4.89
C GLY A 84 -26.92 9.70 -5.33
N PHE A 85 -28.08 10.15 -4.86
CA PHE A 85 -28.59 11.48 -5.18
C PHE A 85 -27.67 12.62 -4.68
N ASP A 86 -26.83 12.34 -3.69
CA ASP A 86 -25.82 13.24 -3.15
C ASP A 86 -24.45 13.09 -3.83
N GLY A 87 -24.32 12.27 -4.88
CA GLY A 87 -23.10 12.10 -5.67
C GLY A 87 -22.08 11.12 -5.08
N HIS A 88 -22.43 10.42 -3.99
CA HIS A 88 -21.53 9.49 -3.31
C HIS A 88 -21.84 8.01 -3.62
N PHE A 89 -20.85 7.12 -3.43
CA PHE A 89 -20.96 5.70 -3.76
C PHE A 89 -21.00 4.80 -2.50
N ASP A 90 -21.13 5.39 -1.32
CA ASP A 90 -21.13 4.73 -0.01
C ASP A 90 -22.45 4.02 0.35
N GLN A 91 -23.45 4.07 -0.52
CA GLN A 91 -24.76 3.42 -0.36
C GLN A 91 -24.94 2.15 -1.21
N LEU A 92 -23.91 1.72 -1.95
CA LEU A 92 -23.97 0.52 -2.78
C LEU A 92 -24.12 -0.74 -1.92
N SER A 93 -24.88 -1.72 -2.41
CA SER A 93 -25.01 -3.02 -1.75
C SER A 93 -23.67 -3.76 -1.75
N LEU A 94 -23.18 -4.17 -0.57
CA LEU A 94 -21.88 -4.83 -0.39
C LEU A 94 -21.75 -6.17 -1.14
N THR A 95 -22.86 -6.77 -1.56
CA THR A 95 -22.89 -8.04 -2.31
C THR A 95 -23.07 -7.85 -3.82
N SER A 96 -23.11 -6.61 -4.30
CA SER A 96 -23.34 -6.29 -5.72
C SER A 96 -22.06 -6.23 -6.55
N ARG A 97 -22.16 -6.51 -7.86
CA ARG A 97 -21.06 -6.27 -8.82
C ARG A 97 -20.64 -4.80 -8.88
N GLN A 98 -21.61 -3.90 -8.71
CA GLN A 98 -21.38 -2.46 -8.66
C GLN A 98 -20.45 -2.08 -7.50
N PHE A 99 -20.59 -2.75 -6.35
CA PHE A 99 -19.71 -2.50 -5.20
C PHE A 99 -18.27 -2.97 -5.46
N LEU A 100 -18.04 -4.07 -6.19
CA LEU A 100 -16.68 -4.46 -6.62
C LEU A 100 -16.03 -3.35 -7.44
N SER A 101 -16.76 -2.80 -8.40
CA SER A 101 -16.27 -1.70 -9.25
C SER A 101 -15.96 -0.45 -8.44
N ALA A 102 -16.88 -0.06 -7.55
CA ALA A 102 -16.71 1.13 -6.71
C ALA A 102 -15.56 0.99 -5.72
N HIS A 103 -15.41 -0.18 -5.08
CA HIS A 103 -14.32 -0.48 -4.17
C HIS A 103 -12.96 -0.42 -4.88
N ALA A 104 -12.84 -1.06 -6.05
CA ALA A 104 -11.60 -1.05 -6.81
C ALA A 104 -11.19 0.37 -7.21
N PHE A 105 -12.11 1.15 -7.79
CA PHE A 105 -11.87 2.55 -8.15
C PHE A 105 -11.47 3.42 -6.96
N ALA A 106 -12.20 3.31 -5.85
CA ALA A 106 -11.92 4.07 -4.64
C ALA A 106 -10.57 3.69 -4.03
N SER A 107 -10.20 2.41 -4.09
CA SER A 107 -8.91 1.93 -3.60
C SER A 107 -7.74 2.51 -4.40
N VAL A 108 -7.81 2.45 -5.74
CA VAL A 108 -6.79 3.07 -6.60
C VAL A 108 -6.70 4.58 -6.35
N SER A 109 -7.85 5.27 -6.32
CA SER A 109 -7.89 6.72 -6.08
C SER A 109 -7.33 7.08 -4.71
N ARG A 110 -7.63 6.28 -3.67
CA ARG A 110 -7.12 6.50 -2.32
C ARG A 110 -5.62 6.32 -2.22
N VAL A 111 -5.05 5.32 -2.90
CA VAL A 111 -3.59 5.11 -2.95
C VAL A 111 -2.91 6.31 -3.63
N LEU A 112 -3.47 6.79 -4.75
CA LEU A 112 -2.97 8.01 -5.40
C LEU A 112 -3.01 9.23 -4.48
N ASP A 113 -4.16 9.49 -3.84
CA ASP A 113 -4.31 10.61 -2.91
C ASP A 113 -3.27 10.58 -1.78
N ILE A 114 -3.01 9.40 -1.22
CA ILE A 114 -2.02 9.20 -0.16
C ILE A 114 -0.62 9.56 -0.67
N TRP A 115 -0.19 8.97 -1.79
CA TRP A 115 1.18 9.18 -2.29
C TRP A 115 1.40 10.56 -2.87
N GLU A 116 0.41 11.15 -3.53
CA GLU A 116 0.47 12.54 -4.00
C GLU A 116 0.55 13.54 -2.86
N SER A 117 -0.05 13.24 -1.70
CA SER A 117 0.08 14.08 -0.51
C SER A 117 1.52 14.10 0.02
N TYR A 118 2.23 12.98 0.01
CA TYR A 118 3.65 12.93 0.41
C TYR A 118 4.57 13.51 -0.67
N LEU A 119 4.27 13.30 -1.94
CA LEU A 119 5.04 13.84 -3.06
C LEU A 119 4.84 15.35 -3.25
N GLY A 120 3.72 15.90 -2.78
CA GLY A 120 3.34 17.30 -2.94
C GLY A 120 2.97 17.68 -4.38
N LYS A 121 2.73 16.70 -5.25
CA LYS A 121 2.37 16.90 -6.66
C LYS A 121 1.58 15.72 -7.21
N PRO A 122 0.77 15.92 -8.26
CA PRO A 122 0.10 14.82 -8.95
C PRO A 122 1.08 13.85 -9.61
N ILE A 123 0.72 12.57 -9.62
CA ILE A 123 1.38 11.49 -10.36
C ILE A 123 0.72 11.39 -11.74
N VAL A 124 1.53 11.56 -12.77
CA VAL A 124 1.15 11.32 -14.17
C VAL A 124 1.52 9.88 -14.50
N TRP A 125 0.59 9.11 -15.07
CA TRP A 125 0.84 7.72 -15.42
C TRP A 125 2.01 7.56 -16.40
N TYR A 126 2.88 6.59 -16.15
CA TYR A 126 4.01 6.26 -17.04
C TYR A 126 3.59 5.84 -18.46
N PHE A 127 2.32 5.50 -18.66
CA PHE A 127 1.72 5.16 -19.95
C PHE A 127 0.90 6.31 -20.59
N ALA A 128 0.95 7.52 -20.01
CA ALA A 128 0.09 8.65 -20.42
C ALA A 128 0.24 9.08 -21.89
N GLU A 129 1.36 8.75 -22.54
CA GLU A 129 1.56 9.00 -23.97
C GLU A 129 0.71 8.10 -24.88
N THR A 130 0.25 6.94 -24.36
CA THR A 130 -0.56 5.96 -25.10
C THR A 130 -1.99 5.90 -24.58
N PHE A 131 -2.16 5.86 -23.25
CA PHE A 131 -3.46 5.78 -22.60
C PHE A 131 -3.62 6.93 -21.61
N GLU A 132 -4.65 7.75 -21.79
CA GLU A 132 -4.89 8.91 -20.90
C GLU A 132 -5.25 8.49 -19.46
N ARG A 133 -5.82 7.29 -19.29
CA ARG A 133 -6.39 6.82 -18.02
C ARG A 133 -6.09 5.35 -17.79
N LEU A 134 -5.99 4.97 -16.51
CA LEU A 134 -5.91 3.58 -16.09
C LEU A 134 -7.29 2.90 -16.25
N GLU A 135 -7.35 1.79 -16.98
CA GLU A 135 -8.52 0.91 -17.02
C GLU A 135 -8.48 -0.10 -15.86
N ILE A 136 -9.54 -0.19 -15.08
CA ILE A 136 -9.69 -1.20 -14.05
C ILE A 136 -10.68 -2.27 -14.53
N ILE A 137 -10.23 -3.52 -14.54
CA ILE A 137 -11.08 -4.70 -14.65
C ILE A 137 -11.25 -5.28 -13.23
N PRO A 138 -12.43 -5.13 -12.60
CA PRO A 138 -12.64 -5.46 -11.20
C PRO A 138 -12.83 -6.97 -10.96
N PHE A 139 -12.98 -7.76 -12.02
CA PHE A 139 -13.10 -9.20 -11.90
C PHE A 139 -12.66 -9.93 -13.16
N VAL A 140 -11.78 -10.91 -12.99
CA VAL A 140 -11.41 -11.94 -13.97
C VAL A 140 -11.44 -13.29 -13.26
N ASP A 141 -11.92 -14.37 -13.90
CA ASP A 141 -11.84 -15.71 -13.29
C ASP A 141 -10.41 -16.27 -13.35
N TRP A 142 -9.54 -15.71 -12.52
CA TRP A 142 -8.11 -16.00 -12.48
C TRP A 142 -7.60 -15.83 -11.05
N GLU A 143 -6.71 -16.72 -10.59
CA GLU A 143 -6.19 -16.70 -9.21
C GLU A 143 -5.00 -15.77 -9.02
N ASN A 144 -5.07 -14.58 -9.62
CA ASN A 144 -4.04 -13.55 -9.46
C ASN A 144 -4.60 -12.13 -9.67
N ALA A 145 -3.77 -11.13 -9.45
CA ALA A 145 -3.99 -9.76 -9.87
C ALA A 145 -2.76 -9.26 -10.62
N GLN A 146 -2.94 -8.29 -11.51
CA GLN A 146 -1.82 -7.65 -12.18
C GLN A 146 -2.13 -6.20 -12.55
N SER A 147 -1.09 -5.40 -12.59
CA SER A 147 -1.06 -4.10 -13.25
C SER A 147 -0.07 -4.13 -14.40
N GLY A 148 -0.37 -3.34 -15.43
CA GLY A 148 0.49 -3.22 -16.60
C GLY A 148 0.28 -1.91 -17.32
N TYR A 149 0.72 -1.85 -18.57
CA TYR A 149 0.69 -0.64 -19.37
C TYR A 149 -0.74 -0.23 -19.72
N GLY A 150 -1.34 0.61 -18.88
CA GLY A 150 -2.70 1.16 -19.03
C GLY A 150 -3.81 0.42 -18.28
N TYR A 151 -3.50 -0.64 -17.50
CA TYR A 151 -4.53 -1.44 -16.83
C TYR A 151 -4.18 -1.91 -15.42
N LEU A 152 -5.25 -2.22 -14.68
CA LEU A 152 -5.28 -3.03 -13.46
C LEU A 152 -6.33 -4.13 -13.65
N GLU A 153 -5.95 -5.39 -13.47
CA GLU A 153 -6.84 -6.54 -13.53
C GLU A 153 -6.85 -7.30 -12.21
N LEU A 154 -8.06 -7.54 -11.71
CA LEU A 154 -8.28 -8.13 -10.41
C LEU A 154 -9.00 -9.45 -10.59
N GLY A 155 -8.33 -10.53 -10.23
CA GLY A 155 -8.92 -11.85 -10.19
C GLY A 155 -9.67 -12.14 -8.89
N ARG A 156 -9.52 -13.38 -8.42
CA ARG A 156 -10.09 -13.86 -7.16
C ARG A 156 -9.19 -14.86 -6.46
N GLU A 157 -9.33 -14.97 -5.16
CA GLU A 157 -8.85 -16.13 -4.41
C GLU A 157 -9.93 -17.21 -4.37
N ARG A 158 -9.53 -18.48 -4.51
CA ARG A 158 -10.40 -19.64 -4.25
C ARG A 158 -10.14 -20.15 -2.84
N GLY A 159 -11.12 -19.95 -1.97
CA GLY A 159 -11.05 -20.45 -0.60
C GLY A 159 -11.02 -21.98 -0.55
N ILE A 160 -10.35 -22.53 0.46
CA ILE A 160 -10.34 -23.97 0.76
C ILE A 160 -11.76 -24.49 1.03
N ASP A 161 -12.65 -23.61 1.50
CA ASP A 161 -14.08 -23.84 1.72
C ASP A 161 -14.93 -23.80 0.44
N GLY A 162 -14.30 -23.60 -0.73
CA GLY A 162 -14.99 -23.36 -2.00
C GLY A 162 -15.49 -21.92 -2.15
N GLY A 163 -15.11 -21.03 -1.23
CA GLY A 163 -15.40 -19.60 -1.30
C GLY A 163 -14.74 -18.93 -2.51
N ASN A 164 -15.33 -17.83 -2.95
CA ASN A 164 -14.80 -16.98 -4.00
C ASN A 164 -14.62 -15.58 -3.43
N TYR A 165 -13.36 -15.14 -3.31
CA TYR A 165 -13.00 -13.86 -2.71
C TYR A 165 -12.36 -12.96 -3.78
N PRO A 166 -13.12 -12.05 -4.41
CA PRO A 166 -12.58 -11.15 -5.42
C PRO A 166 -11.46 -10.27 -4.87
N TYR A 167 -10.33 -10.16 -5.57
CA TYR A 167 -9.25 -9.25 -5.20
C TYR A 167 -9.67 -7.77 -5.29
N ALA A 168 -10.74 -7.47 -6.02
CA ALA A 168 -11.35 -6.15 -6.01
C ALA A 168 -11.89 -5.71 -4.64
N LEU A 169 -12.01 -6.60 -3.66
CA LEU A 169 -12.33 -6.29 -2.26
C LEU A 169 -11.11 -6.37 -1.33
N ASN A 170 -9.90 -6.48 -1.89
CA ASN A 170 -8.65 -6.53 -1.15
C ASN A 170 -7.84 -5.25 -1.43
N PHE A 171 -7.91 -4.28 -0.50
CA PHE A 171 -7.19 -3.02 -0.65
C PHE A 171 -5.68 -3.23 -0.78
N ASP A 172 -5.08 -4.14 -0.03
CA ASP A 172 -3.63 -4.37 -0.04
C ASP A 172 -3.13 -4.86 -1.40
N VAL A 173 -3.88 -5.77 -2.04
CA VAL A 173 -3.56 -6.25 -3.40
C VAL A 173 -3.66 -5.11 -4.39
N ILE A 174 -4.72 -4.32 -4.33
CA ILE A 174 -4.88 -3.15 -5.22
C ILE A 174 -3.76 -2.14 -4.99
N ALA A 175 -3.41 -1.85 -3.74
CA ALA A 175 -2.36 -0.90 -3.40
C ALA A 175 -0.98 -1.38 -3.83
N HIS A 176 -0.69 -2.68 -3.73
CA HIS A 176 0.53 -3.28 -4.25
C HIS A 176 0.61 -3.13 -5.79
N GLU A 177 -0.45 -3.51 -6.51
CA GLU A 177 -0.47 -3.40 -7.98
C GLU A 177 -0.39 -1.96 -8.46
N VAL A 178 -1.13 -1.04 -7.84
CA VAL A 178 -1.03 0.40 -8.14
C VAL A 178 0.34 0.94 -7.78
N GLY A 179 0.99 0.36 -6.76
CA GLY A 179 2.38 0.64 -6.39
C GLY A 179 3.33 0.49 -7.58
N HIS A 180 3.22 -0.58 -8.36
CA HIS A 180 4.01 -0.75 -9.58
C HIS A 180 3.86 0.43 -10.55
N ALA A 181 2.62 0.81 -10.87
CA ALA A 181 2.33 1.91 -11.79
C ALA A 181 2.82 3.27 -11.26
N ILE A 182 2.71 3.52 -9.95
CA ILE A 182 3.26 4.72 -9.31
C ILE A 182 4.77 4.73 -9.46
N LEU A 183 5.45 3.64 -9.10
CA LEU A 183 6.91 3.55 -9.10
C LEU A 183 7.50 3.70 -10.50
N PHE A 184 6.89 3.11 -11.54
CA PHE A 184 7.26 3.38 -12.93
C PHE A 184 7.13 4.86 -13.31
N SER A 185 6.13 5.55 -12.74
CA SER A 185 5.93 6.98 -12.98
C SER A 185 6.95 7.86 -12.23
N LEU A 186 7.54 7.36 -11.15
CA LEU A 186 8.50 8.10 -10.33
C LEU A 186 9.94 7.98 -10.82
N PHE A 187 10.39 6.78 -11.20
CA PHE A 187 11.78 6.54 -11.59
C PHE A 187 11.96 5.86 -12.95
N GLY A 188 10.87 5.66 -13.70
CA GLY A 188 10.90 5.17 -15.07
C GLY A 188 10.84 3.65 -15.20
N THR A 189 10.87 3.19 -16.45
CA THR A 189 10.89 1.78 -16.84
C THR A 189 12.29 1.40 -17.36
N PRO A 190 12.89 0.29 -16.90
CA PRO A 190 14.24 -0.09 -17.30
C PRO A 190 14.27 -0.58 -18.75
N THR A 191 15.21 -0.07 -19.54
CA THR A 191 15.39 -0.46 -20.95
C THR A 191 15.78 -1.94 -21.10
N GLY A 192 16.50 -2.48 -20.12
CA GLY A 192 16.92 -3.89 -20.05
C GLY A 192 15.84 -4.88 -19.60
N GLY A 193 14.63 -4.39 -19.28
CA GLY A 193 13.55 -5.19 -18.68
C GLY A 193 13.72 -5.42 -17.18
N LEU A 194 12.71 -6.04 -16.56
CA LEU A 194 12.57 -6.15 -15.10
C LEU A 194 13.48 -7.22 -14.46
N THR A 195 14.06 -8.12 -15.25
CA THR A 195 14.77 -9.31 -14.76
C THR A 195 16.26 -9.10 -14.53
N GLN A 196 16.79 -7.92 -14.86
CA GLN A 196 18.21 -7.61 -14.73
C GLN A 196 18.47 -6.71 -13.50
N GLY A 197 19.55 -7.02 -12.78
CA GLY A 197 20.01 -6.22 -11.64
C GLY A 197 19.03 -6.21 -10.46
N ASP A 198 19.05 -5.12 -9.71
CA ASP A 198 18.23 -4.97 -8.50
C ASP A 198 16.87 -4.29 -8.79
N PHE A 199 16.58 -3.87 -10.04
CA PHE A 199 15.34 -3.16 -10.37
C PHE A 199 14.11 -3.95 -9.95
N GLY A 200 13.93 -5.18 -10.46
CA GLY A 200 12.77 -6.01 -10.14
C GLY A 200 12.58 -6.20 -8.63
N PRO A 201 13.59 -6.73 -7.90
CA PRO A 201 13.51 -6.92 -6.46
C PRO A 201 13.18 -5.63 -5.68
N PHE A 202 13.81 -4.51 -6.03
CA PHE A 202 13.54 -3.22 -5.39
C PHE A 202 12.13 -2.70 -5.70
N HIS A 203 11.67 -2.89 -6.93
CA HIS A 203 10.36 -2.49 -7.39
C HIS A 203 9.25 -3.29 -6.70
N GLU A 204 9.43 -4.60 -6.50
CA GLU A 204 8.56 -5.42 -5.65
C GLU A 204 8.58 -4.97 -4.19
N ALA A 205 9.77 -4.77 -3.60
CA ALA A 205 9.90 -4.29 -2.22
C ALA A 205 9.14 -2.97 -2.02
N SER A 206 9.30 -2.03 -2.95
CA SER A 206 8.67 -0.72 -2.89
C SER A 206 7.15 -0.80 -3.10
N SER A 207 6.66 -1.76 -3.89
CA SER A 207 5.22 -1.97 -4.09
C SER A 207 4.55 -2.57 -2.84
N ASP A 208 5.24 -3.48 -2.15
CA ASP A 208 4.86 -3.94 -0.82
C ASP A 208 4.82 -2.79 0.20
N LEU A 209 5.78 -1.88 0.16
CA LEU A 209 5.81 -0.70 1.05
C LEU A 209 4.70 0.32 0.71
N VAL A 210 4.37 0.50 -0.57
CA VAL A 210 3.20 1.27 -1.00
C VAL A 210 1.94 0.71 -0.36
N SER A 211 1.74 -0.60 -0.43
CA SER A 211 0.60 -1.28 0.18
C SER A 211 0.55 -1.08 1.70
N LEU A 212 1.65 -1.42 2.39
CA LEU A 212 1.77 -1.33 3.85
C LEU A 212 1.51 0.08 4.39
N LEU A 213 2.13 1.10 3.79
CA LEU A 213 1.98 2.49 4.24
C LEU A 213 0.59 3.04 3.90
N SER A 214 -0.03 2.56 2.81
CA SER A 214 -1.40 2.94 2.45
C SER A 214 -2.42 2.32 3.40
N PHE A 215 -2.25 1.06 3.82
CA PHE A 215 -3.09 0.43 4.84
C PHE A 215 -3.11 1.23 6.15
N LEU A 216 -1.96 1.76 6.57
CA LEU A 216 -1.86 2.60 7.77
C LEU A 216 -2.63 3.93 7.67
N ASN A 217 -3.30 4.25 6.55
CA ASN A 217 -4.18 5.41 6.42
C ASN A 217 -5.66 5.10 6.68
N PHE A 218 -6.02 3.86 7.00
CA PHE A 218 -7.37 3.50 7.45
C PHE A 218 -7.50 3.66 8.95
N ASP A 219 -8.48 4.45 9.39
CA ASP A 219 -8.69 4.70 10.81
C ASP A 219 -9.10 3.42 11.53
N SER A 220 -10.03 2.67 10.95
CA SER A 220 -10.50 1.39 11.49
C SER A 220 -9.45 0.28 11.37
N GLY A 221 -8.62 0.32 10.32
CA GLY A 221 -7.51 -0.60 10.11
C GLY A 221 -6.44 -0.47 11.20
N MET A 222 -5.95 0.76 11.44
CA MET A 222 -4.99 1.05 12.52
C MET A 222 -5.53 0.68 13.91
N ASP A 223 -6.80 0.97 14.15
CA ASP A 223 -7.48 0.66 15.40
C ASP A 223 -7.51 -0.85 15.69
N ARG A 224 -7.75 -1.66 14.64
CA ARG A 224 -7.77 -3.12 14.74
C ARG A 224 -6.35 -3.67 14.90
N LEU A 225 -5.42 -3.23 14.06
CA LEU A 225 -4.00 -3.57 14.13
C LEU A 225 -3.47 -3.41 15.56
N LEU A 226 -3.63 -2.21 16.14
CA LEU A 226 -3.10 -1.90 17.47
C LEU A 226 -3.78 -2.71 18.58
N ARG A 227 -5.08 -3.01 18.45
CA ARG A 227 -5.80 -3.87 19.41
C ARG A 227 -5.37 -5.32 19.31
N HIS A 228 -5.21 -5.86 18.10
CA HIS A 228 -4.77 -7.23 17.86
C HIS A 228 -3.35 -7.48 18.39
N CYS A 229 -2.45 -6.52 18.16
CA CYS A 229 -1.08 -6.61 18.61
C CYS A 229 -0.84 -6.02 20.02
N ASN A 230 -1.90 -5.49 20.65
CA ASN A 230 -1.86 -4.82 21.95
C ASN A 230 -0.76 -3.74 22.05
N GLY A 231 -0.54 -3.02 20.95
CA GLY A 231 0.48 -1.98 20.80
C GLY A 231 1.87 -2.47 20.35
N ASN A 232 2.11 -3.78 20.25
CA ASN A 232 3.38 -4.37 19.82
C ASN A 232 3.35 -4.81 18.34
N LEU A 233 3.86 -3.98 17.44
CA LEU A 233 3.81 -4.21 15.99
C LEU A 233 4.63 -5.41 15.49
N LEU A 234 5.48 -6.01 16.33
CA LEU A 234 6.27 -7.18 15.97
C LEU A 234 5.49 -8.50 16.14
N VAL A 235 4.40 -8.50 16.93
CA VAL A 235 3.47 -9.63 16.96
C VAL A 235 2.84 -9.79 15.58
N LEU A 236 2.64 -11.01 15.09
CA LEU A 236 1.98 -11.25 13.78
C LEU A 236 0.65 -10.48 13.69
N ASN A 237 0.54 -9.66 12.66
CA ASN A 237 -0.57 -8.74 12.44
C ASN A 237 -0.68 -8.37 10.95
N GLU A 238 -1.67 -7.55 10.63
CA GLU A 238 -1.98 -7.12 9.26
C GLU A 238 -0.85 -6.30 8.62
N LEU A 239 -0.09 -5.56 9.43
CA LEU A 239 1.02 -4.74 8.94
C LEU A 239 2.24 -5.58 8.53
N ASN A 240 2.52 -6.65 9.27
CA ASN A 240 3.67 -7.50 8.99
C ASN A 240 3.34 -8.70 8.09
N ARG A 241 2.07 -8.92 7.72
CA ARG A 241 1.62 -9.89 6.72
C ARG A 241 1.12 -9.17 5.48
N ILE A 242 1.99 -8.98 4.50
CA ILE A 242 1.64 -8.32 3.24
C ILE A 242 1.09 -9.37 2.27
N ALA A 243 0.00 -9.01 1.57
CA ALA A 243 -0.59 -9.79 0.48
C ALA A 243 -0.89 -11.25 0.86
N GLU A 244 -1.51 -11.46 2.03
CA GLU A 244 -1.74 -12.78 2.66
C GLU A 244 -2.46 -13.83 1.79
N LEU A 245 -3.11 -13.43 0.68
CA LEU A 245 -4.19 -14.21 0.06
C LEU A 245 -4.10 -14.36 -1.45
N THR A 246 -2.93 -14.11 -2.05
CA THR A 246 -2.74 -14.27 -3.50
C THR A 246 -2.08 -15.60 -3.86
N GLY A 247 -2.85 -16.61 -4.25
CA GLY A 247 -2.38 -17.84 -4.95
C GLY A 247 -0.88 -18.21 -4.81
N ASP A 248 -0.12 -18.14 -5.91
CA ASP A 248 1.32 -18.47 -5.98
C ASP A 248 2.25 -17.45 -5.28
N ARG A 249 1.73 -16.29 -4.85
CA ARG A 249 2.46 -15.29 -4.06
C ARG A 249 2.34 -15.64 -2.58
N GLN A 250 3.39 -16.27 -2.05
CA GLN A 250 3.50 -16.63 -0.62
C GLN A 250 3.26 -15.42 0.29
N ILE A 251 2.72 -15.64 1.50
CA ILE A 251 2.61 -14.64 2.57
C ILE A 251 3.97 -13.93 2.72
N ARG A 252 4.02 -12.63 2.37
CA ARG A 252 5.24 -11.84 2.52
C ARG A 252 5.26 -11.22 3.90
N LEU A 253 6.32 -11.52 4.67
CA LEU A 253 6.51 -10.97 6.00
C LEU A 253 7.35 -9.69 5.93
N ALA A 254 6.73 -8.54 6.20
CA ALA A 254 7.46 -7.28 6.32
C ALA A 254 8.46 -7.35 7.48
N SER A 255 8.03 -7.94 8.60
CA SER A 255 8.89 -8.30 9.72
C SER A 255 9.70 -9.56 9.38
N ASN A 256 10.94 -9.38 8.96
CA ASN A 256 11.84 -10.49 8.64
C ASN A 256 13.30 -10.15 8.95
N ALA A 257 14.08 -11.16 9.33
CA ALA A 257 15.50 -11.01 9.69
C ALA A 257 16.47 -11.24 8.50
N ARG A 258 16.00 -11.16 7.24
CA ARG A 258 16.82 -11.50 6.07
C ARG A 258 17.86 -10.43 5.75
N ARG A 259 19.05 -10.87 5.39
CA ARG A 259 20.14 -10.03 4.84
C ARG A 259 20.39 -10.31 3.36
N MET A 260 21.07 -9.40 2.68
CA MET A 260 21.39 -9.54 1.25
C MET A 260 22.22 -10.79 0.93
N SER A 261 23.08 -11.26 1.85
CA SER A 261 23.84 -12.52 1.67
C SER A 261 23.02 -13.80 1.84
N GLU A 262 21.80 -13.71 2.38
CA GLU A 262 20.96 -14.87 2.74
C GLU A 262 19.82 -15.12 1.75
N VAL A 263 19.60 -14.20 0.82
CA VAL A 263 18.50 -14.24 -0.16
C VAL A 263 18.98 -14.67 -1.54
N THR A 264 18.08 -15.28 -2.30
CA THR A 264 18.38 -15.73 -3.66
C THR A 264 18.26 -14.61 -4.69
N ALA A 265 18.43 -14.92 -5.98
CA ALA A 265 18.16 -14.00 -7.08
C ALA A 265 16.67 -13.92 -7.46
N GLU A 266 15.82 -14.77 -6.85
CA GLU A 266 14.37 -14.70 -7.05
C GLU A 266 13.85 -13.36 -6.53
N ILE A 267 12.98 -12.70 -7.32
CA ILE A 267 12.61 -11.30 -7.13
C ILE A 267 12.02 -11.08 -5.74
N HIS A 268 11.08 -11.93 -5.32
CA HIS A 268 10.39 -11.77 -4.05
C HIS A 268 11.29 -12.10 -2.85
N ASP A 269 12.16 -13.10 -2.93
CA ASP A 269 13.10 -13.40 -1.83
C ASP A 269 14.16 -12.30 -1.72
N ARG A 270 14.62 -11.76 -2.85
CA ARG A 270 15.61 -10.67 -2.91
C ARG A 270 15.05 -9.32 -2.47
N SER A 271 13.73 -9.12 -2.49
CA SER A 271 13.07 -7.88 -2.03
C SER A 271 13.02 -7.76 -0.49
N ARG A 272 13.06 -8.90 0.22
CA ARG A 272 12.80 -9.00 1.67
C ARG A 272 13.73 -8.15 2.54
N PRO A 273 15.06 -8.06 2.28
CA PRO A 273 15.93 -7.25 3.10
C PRO A 273 15.54 -5.77 3.08
N PHE A 274 15.23 -5.21 1.91
CA PHE A 274 14.83 -3.80 1.82
C PHE A 274 13.50 -3.55 2.53
N THR A 275 12.48 -4.38 2.30
CA THR A 275 11.19 -4.29 3.00
C THR A 275 11.37 -4.38 4.53
N GLY A 276 12.22 -5.30 5.00
CA GLY A 276 12.53 -5.47 6.41
C GLY A 276 13.22 -4.25 7.04
N ALA A 277 14.19 -3.65 6.35
CA ALA A 277 14.85 -2.43 6.84
C ALA A 277 13.87 -1.27 7.02
N VAL A 278 12.95 -1.08 6.08
CA VAL A 278 11.93 -0.02 6.17
C VAL A 278 10.94 -0.32 7.29
N PHE A 279 10.46 -1.57 7.41
CA PHE A 279 9.57 -1.98 8.49
C PHE A 279 10.19 -1.79 9.88
N ASP A 280 11.43 -2.23 10.08
CA ASP A 280 12.16 -2.03 11.33
C ASP A 280 12.32 -0.54 11.64
N THR A 281 12.49 0.31 10.62
CA THR A 281 12.58 1.76 10.81
C THR A 281 11.26 2.34 11.32
N ILE A 282 10.12 1.90 10.78
CA ILE A 282 8.78 2.30 11.29
C ILE A 282 8.65 1.90 12.77
N VAL A 283 9.00 0.65 13.11
CA VAL A 283 8.89 0.14 14.48
C VAL A 283 9.82 0.90 15.43
N HIS A 284 11.06 1.19 15.02
CA HIS A 284 11.99 1.98 15.82
C HIS A 284 11.48 3.39 16.10
N VAL A 285 11.03 4.10 15.07
CA VAL A 285 10.51 5.47 15.21
C VAL A 285 9.28 5.47 16.10
N TYR A 286 8.39 4.48 15.92
CA TYR A 286 7.23 4.28 16.78
C TYR A 286 7.62 4.00 18.24
N HIS A 287 8.55 3.09 18.52
CA HIS A 287 9.03 2.80 19.87
C HIS A 287 9.69 4.03 20.51
N ALA A 288 10.52 4.77 19.76
CA ALA A 288 11.14 6.01 20.22
C ALA A 288 10.08 7.06 20.60
N ALA A 289 9.04 7.22 19.77
CA ALA A 289 7.94 8.13 20.04
C ALA A 289 7.13 7.70 21.27
N LEU A 290 6.86 6.40 21.45
CA LEU A 290 6.20 5.88 22.65
C LEU A 290 7.01 6.19 23.93
N VAL A 291 8.32 5.99 23.91
CA VAL A 291 9.18 6.28 25.07
C VAL A 291 9.20 7.78 25.35
N HIS A 292 9.35 8.61 24.32
CA HIS A 292 9.36 10.07 24.45
C HIS A 292 8.08 10.61 25.11
N GLU A 293 6.91 10.08 24.74
CA GLU A 293 5.61 10.46 25.30
C GLU A 293 5.29 9.79 26.64
N GLY A 294 6.23 9.05 27.25
CA GLY A 294 6.00 8.31 28.48
C GLY A 294 4.91 7.23 28.36
N LEU A 295 4.79 6.65 27.16
CA LEU A 295 3.88 5.55 26.82
C LEU A 295 4.59 4.19 26.91
N ALA A 296 5.91 4.15 26.97
CA ALA A 296 6.70 2.93 27.16
C ALA A 296 7.92 3.19 28.07
N ASP A 297 8.48 2.10 28.62
CA ASP A 297 9.72 2.12 29.39
C ASP A 297 10.93 2.36 28.48
N GLU A 298 11.92 3.16 28.91
CA GLU A 298 13.12 3.47 28.13
C GLU A 298 13.90 2.20 27.69
N ARG A 299 13.81 1.12 28.47
CA ARG A 299 14.42 -0.18 28.13
C ARG A 299 13.88 -0.78 26.85
N LEU A 300 12.72 -0.33 26.35
CA LEU A 300 12.17 -0.73 25.06
C LEU A 300 13.15 -0.43 23.91
N LEU A 301 13.87 0.70 23.97
CA LEU A 301 14.81 1.10 22.92
C LEU A 301 16.11 0.28 22.92
N GLY A 302 16.33 -0.53 23.96
CA GLY A 302 17.49 -1.43 24.06
C GLY A 302 17.23 -2.82 23.50
N ILE A 303 16.04 -3.11 22.98
CA ILE A 303 15.71 -4.40 22.36
C ILE A 303 16.11 -4.35 20.89
N ASP A 304 16.91 -5.32 20.44
CA ASP A 304 17.19 -5.51 19.02
C ASP A 304 15.98 -6.11 18.32
N ILE A 305 15.26 -5.30 17.55
CA ILE A 305 14.03 -5.73 16.88
C ILE A 305 14.28 -6.53 15.60
N LYS A 306 15.53 -6.58 15.12
CA LYS A 306 15.87 -7.24 13.84
C LYS A 306 15.91 -8.76 13.97
N ASP A 307 16.16 -9.27 15.18
CA ASP A 307 16.18 -10.69 15.52
C ASP A 307 15.55 -10.90 16.90
N VAL A 308 14.22 -11.06 16.89
CA VAL A 308 13.37 -11.09 18.08
C VAL A 308 12.89 -12.50 18.38
N ASP A 309 13.21 -12.99 19.57
CA ASP A 309 12.67 -14.24 20.07
C ASP A 309 11.34 -14.04 20.83
N GLN A 310 10.74 -15.14 21.29
CA GLN A 310 9.48 -15.08 22.06
C GLN A 310 9.63 -14.31 23.38
N SER A 311 10.82 -14.33 23.99
CA SER A 311 11.08 -13.63 25.25
C SER A 311 11.17 -12.12 25.03
N ASP A 312 11.76 -11.68 23.92
CA ASP A 312 11.81 -10.26 23.55
C ASP A 312 10.42 -9.74 23.18
N MET A 313 9.63 -10.51 22.44
CA MET A 313 8.22 -10.21 22.18
C MET A 313 7.41 -10.00 23.47
N GLN A 314 7.62 -10.86 24.47
CA GLN A 314 6.97 -10.72 25.76
C GLN A 314 7.45 -9.45 26.49
N ARG A 315 8.75 -9.14 26.48
CA ARG A 315 9.29 -7.92 27.09
C ARG A 315 8.73 -6.66 26.45
N ILE A 316 8.69 -6.58 25.12
CA ILE A 316 8.09 -5.45 24.39
C ILE A 316 6.64 -5.28 24.80
N SER A 317 5.90 -6.39 24.86
CA SER A 317 4.51 -6.38 25.29
C SER A 317 4.38 -5.89 26.74
N ASP A 318 5.25 -6.32 27.66
CA ASP A 318 5.23 -5.89 29.05
C ASP A 318 5.49 -4.38 29.20
N PHE A 319 6.35 -3.80 28.36
CA PHE A 319 6.65 -2.37 28.34
C PHE A 319 5.51 -1.50 27.79
N THR A 320 4.67 -2.04 26.90
CA THR A 320 3.68 -1.25 26.15
C THR A 320 2.23 -1.50 26.59
N SER A 321 1.88 -2.75 26.92
CA SER A 321 0.50 -3.22 27.11
C SER A 321 -0.33 -2.41 28.11
N ARG A 322 0.28 -2.03 29.25
CA ARG A 322 -0.44 -1.29 30.30
C ARG A 322 -0.80 0.12 29.83
N ALA A 323 0.17 0.79 29.22
CA ALA A 323 -0.04 2.14 28.70
C ALA A 323 -1.00 2.13 27.51
N PHE A 324 -0.90 1.13 26.63
CA PHE A 324 -1.83 0.97 25.52
C PHE A 324 -3.27 0.84 25.99
N ARG A 325 -3.55 -0.04 26.97
CA ARG A 325 -4.91 -0.17 27.55
C ARG A 325 -5.45 1.13 28.15
N ALA A 326 -4.58 1.97 28.70
CA ALA A 326 -4.99 3.24 29.30
C ALA A 326 -5.13 4.38 28.26
N ARG A 327 -4.32 4.37 27.19
CA ARG A 327 -4.16 5.48 26.25
C ARG A 327 -4.02 5.00 24.79
N PRO A 328 -4.99 4.25 24.24
CA PRO A 328 -4.86 3.64 22.91
C PRO A 328 -4.76 4.68 21.78
N PHE A 329 -5.44 5.83 21.92
CA PHE A 329 -5.37 6.91 20.93
C PHE A 329 -3.96 7.51 20.80
N MET A 330 -3.20 7.60 21.90
CA MET A 330 -1.83 8.12 21.86
C MET A 330 -0.91 7.18 21.09
N PHE A 331 -1.08 5.86 21.24
CA PHE A 331 -0.34 4.86 20.46
C PHE A 331 -0.63 5.01 18.96
N LYS A 332 -1.90 5.19 18.60
CA LYS A 332 -2.30 5.47 17.22
C LYS A 332 -1.63 6.74 16.68
N SER A 333 -1.63 7.83 17.45
CA SER A 333 -0.94 9.07 17.05
C SER A 333 0.56 8.88 16.85
N MET A 334 1.23 8.08 17.69
CA MET A 334 2.65 7.79 17.52
C MET A 334 2.93 6.93 16.28
N LEU A 335 2.04 5.99 15.96
CA LEU A 335 2.16 5.20 14.73
C LEU A 335 1.89 6.04 13.47
N ILE A 336 0.91 6.95 13.51
CA ILE A 336 0.68 7.93 12.44
C ILE A 336 1.95 8.76 12.19
N ARG A 337 2.58 9.25 13.25
CA ARG A 337 3.83 10.01 13.13
C ARG A 337 4.95 9.18 12.49
N ALA A 338 5.16 7.95 12.97
CA ALA A 338 6.19 7.07 12.42
C ALA A 338 5.94 6.72 10.93
N ARG A 339 4.67 6.45 10.58
CA ARG A 339 4.23 6.26 9.19
C ARG A 339 4.57 7.47 8.33
N ASP A 340 4.18 8.67 8.75
CA ASP A 340 4.32 9.90 7.97
C ASP A 340 5.80 10.26 7.75
N GLU A 341 6.63 10.13 8.79
CA GLU A 341 8.07 10.38 8.71
C GLU A 341 8.74 9.42 7.70
N VAL A 342 8.45 8.12 7.79
CA VAL A 342 8.99 7.11 6.86
C VAL A 342 8.47 7.29 5.44
N ALA A 343 7.16 7.45 5.27
CA ALA A 343 6.54 7.60 3.95
C ALA A 343 7.04 8.85 3.23
N LEU A 344 7.22 9.96 3.96
CA LEU A 344 7.77 11.20 3.40
C LEU A 344 9.23 11.02 2.95
N ALA A 345 10.05 10.31 3.72
CA ALA A 345 11.44 10.03 3.33
C ALA A 345 11.51 9.19 2.03
N LEU A 346 10.68 8.16 1.91
CA LEU A 346 10.58 7.34 0.69
C LEU A 346 10.07 8.16 -0.50
N ALA A 347 9.00 8.95 -0.31
CA ALA A 347 8.43 9.80 -1.36
C ALA A 347 9.40 10.89 -1.84
N GLN A 348 10.31 11.37 -0.99
CA GLN A 348 11.38 12.29 -1.39
C GLN A 348 12.55 11.59 -2.10
N ALA A 349 12.81 10.33 -1.76
CA ALA A 349 13.90 9.54 -2.34
C ALA A 349 13.56 8.98 -3.73
N TRP A 350 12.38 8.38 -3.90
CA TRP A 350 12.01 7.66 -5.14
C TRP A 350 12.07 8.50 -6.42
N PRO A 351 11.63 9.77 -6.47
CA PRO A 351 11.72 10.59 -7.68
C PRO A 351 13.16 10.95 -8.09
N ARG A 352 14.16 10.63 -7.26
CA ARG A 352 15.59 10.87 -7.53
C ARG A 352 16.30 9.61 -8.06
N LEU A 353 15.59 8.49 -8.14
CA LEU A 353 16.09 7.25 -8.73
C LEU A 353 15.97 7.29 -10.26
N ASP A 354 16.77 6.45 -10.90
CA ASP A 354 16.76 6.22 -12.34
C ASP A 354 16.67 4.71 -12.58
N ALA A 355 15.70 4.27 -13.38
CA ALA A 355 15.43 2.85 -13.63
C ALA A 355 16.59 2.09 -14.27
N ASP A 356 17.39 2.73 -15.12
CA ASP A 356 18.52 2.09 -15.81
C ASP A 356 19.78 2.04 -14.94
N ASP A 357 19.84 2.81 -13.86
CA ASP A 357 20.99 2.92 -12.96
C ASP A 357 20.67 2.54 -11.49
N LEU A 358 19.59 1.77 -11.28
CA LEU A 358 19.09 1.40 -9.96
C LEU A 358 19.89 0.25 -9.32
N SER A 359 20.33 0.46 -8.08
CA SER A 359 20.80 -0.59 -7.18
C SER A 359 20.21 -0.42 -5.78
N PHE A 360 20.18 -1.47 -4.97
CA PHE A 360 19.74 -1.37 -3.57
C PHE A 360 20.58 -0.35 -2.77
N GLU A 361 21.90 -0.36 -2.97
CA GLU A 361 22.84 0.56 -2.31
C GLU A 361 22.49 2.03 -2.62
N LYS A 362 22.28 2.37 -3.90
CA LYS A 362 21.92 3.73 -4.32
C LYS A 362 20.56 4.15 -3.77
N ALA A 363 19.59 3.24 -3.79
CA ALA A 363 18.27 3.52 -3.24
C ALA A 363 18.31 3.74 -1.73
N ALA A 364 19.02 2.89 -0.98
CA ALA A 364 19.21 3.05 0.45
C ALA A 364 19.92 4.37 0.79
N ALA A 365 21.00 4.72 0.08
CA ALA A 365 21.71 5.98 0.28
C ALA A 365 20.80 7.21 0.04
N LEU A 366 19.95 7.17 -0.99
CA LEU A 366 18.97 8.24 -1.24
C LEU A 366 17.87 8.32 -0.18
N VAL A 367 17.43 7.18 0.37
CA VAL A 367 16.47 7.15 1.49
C VAL A 367 17.10 7.75 2.74
N VAL A 368 18.35 7.40 3.07
CA VAL A 368 19.08 7.99 4.21
C VAL A 368 19.24 9.51 4.03
N ASP A 369 19.72 9.98 2.88
CA ASP A 369 19.86 11.43 2.59
C ASP A 369 18.53 12.19 2.63
N SER A 370 17.44 11.56 2.17
CA SER A 370 16.11 12.17 2.21
C SER A 370 15.54 12.20 3.63
N SER A 371 15.88 11.22 4.46
CA SER A 371 15.44 11.11 5.85
C SER A 371 16.00 12.20 6.75
N ASP A 372 17.24 12.64 6.51
CA ASP A 372 17.87 13.75 7.26
C ASP A 372 17.05 15.05 7.19
N ARG A 373 16.33 15.25 6.08
CA ARG A 373 15.47 16.42 5.85
C ARG A 373 14.12 16.30 6.54
N VAL A 374 13.71 15.08 6.90
CA VAL A 374 12.47 14.79 7.60
C VAL A 374 12.70 14.83 9.11
N ALA A 375 13.64 14.01 9.60
CA ALA A 375 14.03 13.96 11.00
C ALA A 375 15.45 13.37 11.13
N PRO A 376 16.41 14.02 11.84
CA PRO A 376 17.78 13.52 11.95
C PRO A 376 17.90 12.08 12.50
N MET A 377 17.07 11.70 13.47
CA MET A 377 17.06 10.33 14.01
C MET A 377 16.58 9.28 13.00
N LEU A 378 15.79 9.69 11.99
CA LEU A 378 15.27 8.78 10.98
C LEU A 378 16.38 8.29 10.05
N ALA A 379 17.28 9.17 9.63
CA ALA A 379 18.42 8.83 8.79
C ALA A 379 19.36 7.82 9.47
N GLU A 380 19.69 8.06 10.74
CA GLU A 380 20.49 7.14 11.56
C GLU A 380 19.84 5.74 11.61
N LYS A 381 18.52 5.66 11.82
CA LYS A 381 17.82 4.37 11.90
C LYS A 381 17.74 3.66 10.55
N PHE A 382 17.57 4.39 9.45
CA PHE A 382 17.67 3.79 8.12
C PHE A 382 19.08 3.27 7.84
N ASP A 383 20.11 4.06 8.12
CA ASP A 383 21.51 3.66 7.92
C ASP A 383 21.86 2.39 8.71
N GLU A 384 21.50 2.34 10.00
CA GLU A 384 21.67 1.15 10.84
C GLU A 384 20.93 -0.08 10.27
N ASN A 385 19.67 0.10 9.84
CA ASN A 385 18.83 -0.99 9.35
C ASN A 385 19.29 -1.51 7.99
N PHE A 386 19.72 -0.63 7.09
CA PHE A 386 20.27 -1.01 5.78
C PHE A 386 21.64 -1.66 5.92
N SER A 387 22.53 -1.12 6.77
CA SER A 387 23.85 -1.69 7.05
C SER A 387 23.75 -3.10 7.66
N TRP A 388 22.87 -3.29 8.66
CA TRP A 388 22.66 -4.62 9.25
C TRP A 388 22.16 -5.65 8.23
N ARG A 389 21.41 -5.21 7.22
CA ARG A 389 20.92 -6.05 6.11
C ARG A 389 21.88 -6.17 4.95
N GLU A 390 23.09 -5.62 5.06
CA GLU A 390 24.15 -5.69 4.04
C GLU A 390 23.72 -5.03 2.72
N ILE A 391 22.94 -3.95 2.81
CA ILE A 391 22.56 -3.11 1.67
C ILE A 391 23.54 -1.94 1.50
N LEU A 392 24.02 -1.37 2.61
CA LEU A 392 25.04 -0.31 2.69
C LEU A 392 26.34 -0.85 3.28
#